data_AF-A0A2N2PDC9-F1
#
_entry.id   AF-A0A2N2PDC9-F1
#
_cell.length_a   1.000
_cell.length_b   1.000
_cell.length_c   1.000
_cell.angle_alpha   90.00
_cell.angle_beta   90.00
_cell.angle_gamma   90.00
#
_symmetry.space_group_name_H-M   'P 1'
#
loop_
_entity.id
_entity.type
_entity.pdbx_description
1 polymer ?
#
loop_
_entity_poly.entity_id
_entity_poly.type
_entity_poly.pdbx_seq_one_letter_code
_entity_poly.pdbx_strand_id
1 'polypeptide(L)'
;MMAKATKPYDDEDEDEEFEIQTGQCKDCIHYDVERDGEDISDDNLASCLHPDLEEYTLTVSGDSGCNLFEPASEYEDEEEDEDEEEDEDKEDAY
;
A
#
# COMPACT_ATOMS: atom_id res chain seq x y z
N MET A 1 27.37 37.30 -33.35
CA MET A 1 26.74 37.09 -32.02
C MET A 1 26.24 35.65 -32.02
N MET A 2 26.88 34.76 -31.28
CA MET A 2 26.49 33.34 -31.27
C MET A 2 25.17 33.20 -30.49
N ALA A 3 24.13 32.69 -31.15
CA ALA A 3 22.93 32.25 -30.47
C ALA A 3 23.30 31.04 -29.59
N LYS A 4 23.15 31.21 -28.28
CA LYS A 4 23.29 30.12 -27.32
C LYS A 4 22.03 29.27 -27.46
N ALA A 5 22.14 28.12 -28.13
CA ALA A 5 21.10 27.13 -28.16
C ALA A 5 20.93 26.58 -26.73
N THR A 6 19.85 26.99 -26.06
CA THR A 6 19.35 26.28 -24.89
C THR A 6 18.92 24.90 -25.37
N LYS A 7 19.58 23.85 -24.88
CA LYS A 7 19.15 22.48 -25.13
C LYS A 7 17.75 22.33 -24.53
N PRO A 8 16.74 21.87 -25.30
CA PRO A 8 15.35 21.87 -24.85
C PRO A 8 14.94 20.65 -24.00
N TYR A 9 15.88 19.79 -23.58
CA TYR A 9 15.56 18.61 -22.78
C TYR A 9 16.62 18.44 -21.70
N ASP A 10 16.44 19.25 -20.66
CA ASP A 10 16.96 19.08 -19.31
C ASP A 10 15.70 18.93 -18.45
N ASP A 11 14.93 17.88 -18.72
CA ASP A 11 13.87 17.41 -17.83
C ASP A 11 14.48 16.19 -17.15
N GLU A 12 15.12 16.47 -16.02
CA GLU A 12 15.26 15.53 -14.93
C GLU A 12 13.84 15.25 -14.41
N ASP A 13 13.02 14.50 -15.18
CA ASP A 13 11.85 13.83 -14.61
C ASP A 13 12.44 12.72 -13.74
N GLU A 14 12.75 13.11 -12.50
CA GLU A 14 12.88 12.24 -11.35
C GLU A 14 11.75 11.22 -11.44
N ASP A 15 12.09 9.94 -11.63
CA ASP A 15 11.16 8.84 -11.50
C ASP A 15 10.52 8.95 -10.09
N GLU A 16 9.40 9.67 -9.98
CA GLU A 16 8.51 9.59 -8.83
C GLU A 16 8.05 8.13 -8.82
N GLU A 17 8.79 7.30 -8.08
CA GLU A 17 8.43 5.95 -7.71
C GLU A 17 7.08 6.07 -7.02
N PHE A 18 6.02 5.98 -7.81
CA PHE A 18 4.67 5.83 -7.34
C PHE A 18 4.62 4.44 -6.75
N GLU A 19 5.08 4.30 -5.51
CA GLU A 19 4.99 3.08 -4.73
C GLU A 19 3.50 2.76 -4.65
N ILE A 20 3.04 1.85 -5.52
CA ILE A 20 1.69 1.32 -5.47
C ILE A 20 1.60 0.65 -4.12
N GLN A 21 0.91 1.30 -3.19
CA GLN A 21 0.79 0.86 -1.81
C GLN A 21 -0.14 -0.36 -1.78
N THR A 22 0.35 -1.50 -2.25
CA THR A 22 -0.32 -2.79 -2.10
C THR A 22 -0.10 -3.24 -0.66
N GLY A 23 -1.17 -3.58 0.06
CA GLY A 23 -1.07 -4.08 1.43
C GLY A 23 -0.09 -5.25 1.57
N GLN A 24 0.41 -5.46 2.80
CA GLN A 24 1.44 -6.45 3.06
C GLN A 24 0.84 -7.86 3.11
N CYS A 25 1.55 -8.87 2.62
CA CYS A 25 1.10 -10.25 2.60
C CYS A 25 0.70 -10.72 3.99
N LYS A 26 1.41 -10.34 5.05
CA LYS A 26 1.05 -10.72 6.44
C LYS A 26 -0.33 -10.23 6.90
N ASP A 27 -0.85 -9.17 6.27
CA ASP A 27 -2.17 -8.59 6.55
C ASP A 27 -3.24 -9.08 5.56
N CYS A 28 -2.87 -9.99 4.66
CA CYS A 28 -3.76 -10.56 3.65
C CYS A 28 -4.50 -11.78 4.20
N ILE A 29 -5.78 -11.93 3.85
CA ILE A 29 -6.60 -13.10 4.21
C ILE A 29 -6.04 -14.44 3.69
N HIS A 30 -5.17 -14.38 2.66
CA HIS A 30 -4.59 -15.56 2.02
C HIS A 30 -3.19 -15.94 2.54
N TYR A 31 -2.70 -15.30 3.60
CA TYR A 31 -1.37 -15.57 4.16
C TYR A 31 -1.46 -16.57 5.32
N ASP A 32 -0.81 -17.71 5.18
CA ASP A 32 -0.92 -18.82 6.14
C ASP A 32 0.46 -19.32 6.59
N VAL A 33 0.83 -18.96 7.82
CA VAL A 33 2.11 -19.32 8.46
C VAL A 33 2.12 -20.78 8.91
N GLU A 34 0.96 -21.38 9.15
CA GLU A 34 0.86 -22.71 9.75
C GLU A 34 1.02 -23.84 8.71
N ARG A 35 0.71 -23.59 7.43
CA ARG A 35 0.77 -24.58 6.36
C ARG A 35 2.17 -25.12 6.09
N ASP A 36 3.20 -24.28 6.21
CA ASP A 36 4.56 -24.69 5.90
C ASP A 36 5.27 -25.44 7.05
N GLY A 37 4.62 -25.54 8.22
CA GLY A 37 5.16 -26.24 9.38
C GLY A 37 6.46 -25.62 9.92
N GLU A 38 6.92 -26.14 11.06
CA GLU A 38 8.11 -25.70 11.82
C GLU A 38 9.45 -25.62 11.05
N ASP A 39 9.48 -25.89 9.74
CA ASP A 39 10.70 -25.97 8.92
C ASP A 39 11.10 -24.64 8.26
N ILE A 40 10.21 -23.63 8.24
CA ILE A 40 10.58 -22.27 7.86
C ILE A 40 11.22 -21.60 9.07
N SER A 41 12.54 -21.43 9.04
CA SER A 41 13.32 -20.78 10.11
C SER A 41 13.07 -19.28 10.25
N ASP A 42 12.25 -18.71 9.37
CA ASP A 42 12.01 -17.28 9.24
C ASP A 42 10.53 -16.98 9.47
N ASP A 43 10.22 -16.32 10.59
CA ASP A 43 8.85 -16.00 11.00
C ASP A 43 8.10 -15.06 10.02
N ASN A 44 8.79 -14.53 9.00
CA ASN A 44 8.23 -13.63 7.99
C ASN A 44 7.94 -14.34 6.66
N LEU A 45 8.19 -15.65 6.53
CA LEU A 45 7.89 -16.40 5.30
C LEU A 45 6.70 -17.33 5.53
N ALA A 46 5.73 -17.30 4.60
CA ALA A 46 4.55 -18.15 4.66
C ALA A 46 4.00 -18.48 3.27
N SER A 47 3.14 -19.50 3.19
CA SER A 47 2.45 -19.87 1.98
C SER A 47 1.33 -18.89 1.63
N CYS A 48 1.24 -18.55 0.35
CA CYS A 48 0.09 -17.86 -0.22
C CYS A 48 -0.98 -18.89 -0.64
N LEU A 49 -2.18 -18.73 -0.11
CA LEU A 49 -3.34 -19.62 -0.33
C LEU A 49 -4.35 -19.07 -1.34
N HIS A 50 -3.99 -18.05 -2.10
CA HIS A 50 -4.89 -17.50 -3.11
C HIS A 50 -5.29 -18.61 -4.11
N PRO A 51 -6.58 -18.76 -4.45
CA PRO A 51 -7.06 -19.89 -5.26
C PRO A 51 -6.41 -19.97 -6.65
N ASP A 52 -6.06 -18.84 -7.26
CA ASP A 52 -5.33 -18.80 -8.53
C ASP A 52 -3.84 -19.18 -8.41
N LEU A 53 -3.30 -19.22 -7.18
CA LEU A 53 -1.89 -19.47 -6.90
C LEU A 53 -1.63 -20.76 -6.11
N GLU A 54 -2.69 -21.43 -5.63
CA GLU A 54 -2.59 -22.65 -4.81
C GLU A 54 -1.82 -23.77 -5.52
N GLU A 55 -1.91 -23.86 -6.86
CA GLU A 55 -1.18 -24.86 -7.65
C GLU A 55 0.35 -24.71 -7.60
N TYR A 56 0.84 -23.51 -7.28
CA TYR A 56 2.27 -23.19 -7.29
C TYR A 56 2.93 -23.36 -5.93
N THR A 57 2.15 -23.58 -4.85
CA THR A 57 2.66 -23.65 -3.47
C THR A 57 3.64 -22.50 -3.18
N LEU A 58 3.19 -21.27 -3.44
CA LEU A 58 4.04 -20.09 -3.43
C LEU A 58 4.35 -19.67 -1.99
N THR A 59 5.64 -19.61 -1.64
CA THR A 59 6.10 -18.98 -0.39
C THR A 59 6.38 -17.51 -0.62
N VAL A 60 5.81 -16.64 0.21
CA VAL A 60 5.92 -15.18 0.13
C VAL A 60 6.46 -14.60 1.43
N SER A 61 7.11 -13.43 1.35
CA SER A 61 7.49 -12.66 2.52
C SER A 61 6.32 -11.82 3.01
N GLY A 62 6.11 -11.77 4.32
CA GLY A 62 5.04 -11.04 4.97
C GLY A 62 5.06 -9.54 4.66
N ASP A 63 6.23 -8.95 4.41
CA ASP A 63 6.38 -7.54 4.03
C ASP A 63 6.25 -7.27 2.52
N SER A 64 6.09 -8.30 1.69
CA SER A 64 5.78 -8.13 0.26
C SER A 64 4.31 -7.80 0.05
N GLY A 65 3.94 -7.26 -1.12
CA GLY A 65 2.55 -7.03 -1.50
C GLY A 65 2.27 -7.51 -2.93
N CYS A 66 1.00 -7.71 -3.26
CA CYS A 66 0.60 -8.10 -4.61
C CYS A 66 -0.73 -7.45 -5.01
N ASN A 67 -1.02 -7.48 -6.32
CA ASN A 67 -2.27 -6.93 -6.87
C ASN A 67 -3.53 -7.72 -6.47
N LEU A 68 -3.39 -8.87 -5.83
CA LEU A 68 -4.47 -9.72 -5.32
C LEU A 68 -4.61 -9.60 -3.79
N PHE A 69 -4.09 -8.53 -3.20
CA PHE A 69 -4.20 -8.29 -1.77
C PHE A 69 -5.67 -8.10 -1.36
N GLU A 70 -6.10 -8.90 -0.39
CA GLU A 70 -7.40 -8.77 0.27
C GLU A 70 -7.15 -8.68 1.78
N PRO A 71 -7.51 -7.58 2.44
CA PRO A 71 -7.21 -7.41 3.86
C PRO A 71 -7.96 -8.45 4.70
N ALA A 72 -7.26 -9.05 5.67
CA ALA A 72 -7.91 -9.81 6.73
C ALA A 72 -8.80 -8.85 7.53
N SER A 73 -10.07 -9.17 7.71
CA SER A 73 -11.12 -8.26 8.19
C SER A 73 -11.05 -7.92 9.70
N GLU A 74 -9.87 -7.66 10.25
CA GLU A 74 -9.71 -7.27 11.66
C GLU A 74 -9.67 -5.74 11.88
N TYR A 75 -9.75 -4.93 10.82
CA TYR A 75 -9.82 -3.46 10.93
C TYR A 75 -10.88 -2.89 9.99
N GLU A 76 -12.14 -2.96 10.41
CA GLU A 76 -13.13 -1.94 10.02
C GLU A 76 -12.77 -0.67 10.80
N ASP A 77 -11.86 0.14 10.25
CA ASP A 77 -11.54 1.49 10.74
C ASP A 77 -12.66 2.43 10.30
N GLU A 78 -13.74 2.45 11.08
CA GLU A 78 -14.86 3.38 10.94
C GLU A 78 -14.46 4.76 11.53
N GLU A 79 -13.51 5.46 10.90
CA GLU A 79 -13.29 6.90 11.17
C GLU A 79 -14.20 7.68 10.20
N GLU A 80 -15.48 7.80 10.57
CA GLU A 80 -16.42 8.73 9.94
C GLU A 80 -16.20 10.13 10.55
N ASP A 81 -15.28 10.90 9.95
CA ASP A 81 -15.18 12.36 10.07
C ASP A 81 -16.54 12.98 9.69
N GLU A 82 -17.29 13.51 10.67
CA GLU A 82 -18.33 14.52 10.42
C GLU A 82 -17.91 15.85 11.06
N ASP A 83 -17.50 16.76 10.18
CA ASP A 83 -17.07 18.15 10.39
C ASP A 83 -17.92 18.95 11.40
N GLU A 84 -17.22 19.66 12.29
CA GLU A 84 -17.75 20.75 13.11
C GLU A 84 -18.06 21.98 12.22
N GLU A 85 -19.33 22.19 11.86
CA GLU A 85 -19.78 23.47 11.28
C GLU A 85 -19.87 24.54 12.39
N GLU A 86 -18.79 25.31 12.56
CA GLU A 86 -18.71 26.50 13.41
C GLU A 86 -19.32 27.70 12.67
N ASP A 87 -20.64 27.90 12.76
CA ASP A 87 -21.31 29.06 12.17
C ASP A 87 -21.00 30.36 12.95
N GLU A 88 -20.46 31.32 12.20
CA GLU A 88 -20.16 32.72 12.52
C GLU A 88 -21.32 33.48 13.18
N ASP A 89 -21.05 34.14 14.31
CA ASP A 89 -21.75 35.39 14.65
C ASP A 89 -20.76 36.45 15.13
N LYS A 90 -20.22 37.17 14.14
CA LYS A 90 -19.45 38.41 14.32
C LYS A 90 -20.33 39.54 13.80
N GLU A 91 -21.31 39.96 14.58
CA GLU A 91 -22.05 41.19 14.26
C GLU A 91 -21.23 42.40 14.70
N ASP A 92 -20.75 43.08 13.66
CA ASP A 92 -19.94 44.28 13.69
C ASP A 92 -20.58 45.45 14.44
N ALA A 93 -19.68 46.21 15.07
CA ALA A 93 -19.90 47.53 15.61
C ALA A 93 -20.56 48.50 14.61
N TYR A 94 -21.56 49.25 15.08
CA TYR A 94 -21.84 50.63 14.63
C TYR A 94 -22.35 51.49 15.77
#